data_AF-A0A949MMV8-F1
#
_entry.id   AF-A0A949MMV8-F1
#
_cell.length_a   1.000
_cell.length_b   1.000
_cell.length_c   1.000
_cell.angle_alpha   90.00
_cell.angle_beta   90.00
_cell.angle_gamma   90.00
#
_symmetry.space_group_name_H-M   'P 1'
#
loop_
_entity.id
_entity.type
_entity.pdbx_description
1 polymer ?
#
loop_
_entity_poly.entity_id
_entity_poly.type
_entity_poly.pdbx_seq_one_letter_code
_entity_poly.pdbx_strand_id
1 'polypeptide(L)'
;MPQARIWTQTADQAIVTMRSGGATWAAIGRQLGLSRNTVIERGRRLNAALPLRPVTVMKSRDEDGLDDPNRPSLRAGHPLTWGLLTDAPFPEGEEA
;
A
#
# COMPACT_ATOMS: atom_id res chain seq x y z
N MET A 1 4.51 -41.18 8.92
CA MET A 1 3.59 -40.13 9.42
C MET A 1 4.42 -38.88 9.73
N PRO A 2 4.05 -37.68 9.26
CA PRO A 2 4.73 -36.45 9.68
C PRO A 2 4.54 -36.24 11.18
N GLN A 3 5.63 -36.00 11.92
CA GLN A 3 5.57 -35.72 13.35
C GLN A 3 5.15 -34.27 13.59
N ALA A 4 4.18 -34.06 14.47
CA ALA A 4 3.76 -32.73 14.89
C ALA A 4 4.89 -32.07 15.69
N ARG A 5 5.41 -30.93 15.20
CA ARG A 5 6.38 -30.13 15.94
C ARG A 5 5.74 -29.55 17.18
N ILE A 6 6.43 -29.64 18.31
CA ILE A 6 6.09 -28.92 19.54
C ILE A 6 6.60 -27.47 19.39
N TRP A 7 5.69 -26.51 19.53
CA TRP A 7 6.05 -25.09 19.55
C TRP A 7 6.59 -24.70 20.93
N THR A 8 7.73 -24.03 20.95
CA THR A 8 8.34 -23.51 22.19
C THR A 8 8.07 -22.02 22.30
N GLN A 9 8.00 -21.53 23.55
CA GLN A 9 7.80 -20.11 23.82
C GLN A 9 8.91 -19.25 23.18
N THR A 10 10.15 -19.74 23.17
CA THR A 10 11.29 -19.09 22.53
C THR A 10 11.10 -18.93 21.02
N ALA A 11 10.56 -19.95 20.34
CA ALA A 11 10.27 -19.87 18.92
C ALA A 11 9.15 -18.87 18.62
N ASP A 12 8.11 -18.84 19.45
CA ASP A 12 7.01 -17.88 19.32
C ASP A 12 7.48 -16.44 19.53
N GLN A 13 8.31 -16.20 20.56
CA GLN A 13 8.93 -14.90 20.79
C GLN A 13 9.81 -14.48 19.60
N ALA A 14 10.62 -15.38 19.06
CA ALA A 14 11.42 -15.10 17.87
C ALA A 14 10.54 -14.68 16.68
N ILE A 15 9.42 -15.37 16.45
CA ILE A 15 8.46 -15.00 15.39
C ILE A 15 7.94 -13.58 15.60
N VAL A 16 7.45 -13.25 16.81
CA VAL A 16 6.86 -11.94 17.11
C VAL A 16 7.90 -10.83 17.01
N THR A 17 9.09 -11.01 17.60
CA THR A 17 10.16 -10.02 17.60
C THR A 17 10.68 -9.76 16.19
N MET A 18 10.94 -10.82 15.41
CA MET A 18 11.40 -10.63 14.03
C MET A 18 10.31 -9.98 13.16
N ARG A 19 9.04 -10.34 13.37
CA ARG A 19 7.94 -9.80 12.57
C ARG A 19 7.68 -8.33 12.83
N SER A 20 7.69 -7.92 14.10
CA SER A 20 7.61 -6.51 14.52
C SER A 20 8.83 -5.70 14.07
N GLY A 21 10.00 -6.33 13.99
CA GLY A 21 11.21 -5.76 13.37
C GLY A 21 11.17 -5.67 11.84
N GLY A 22 10.07 -6.06 11.19
CA GLY A 22 9.90 -5.94 9.74
C GLY A 22 10.38 -7.15 8.92
N ALA A 23 10.86 -8.22 9.57
CA ALA A 23 11.32 -9.41 8.86
C ALA A 23 10.18 -10.08 8.07
N THR A 24 10.55 -10.66 6.93
CA THR A 24 9.62 -11.46 6.12
C THR A 24 9.45 -12.86 6.69
N TRP A 25 8.31 -13.50 6.44
CA TRP A 25 8.07 -14.88 6.87
C TRP A 25 9.14 -15.87 6.37
N ALA A 26 9.70 -15.64 5.18
CA ALA A 26 10.78 -16.47 4.65
C ALA A 26 12.08 -16.32 5.45
N ALA A 27 12.43 -15.09 5.86
CA ALA A 27 13.60 -14.84 6.69
C ALA A 27 13.46 -15.49 8.08
N ILE A 28 12.27 -15.39 8.68
CA ILE A 28 11.97 -16.04 9.97
C ILE A 28 12.04 -17.57 9.83
N GLY A 29 11.52 -18.13 8.74
CA GLY A 29 11.65 -19.57 8.44
C GLY A 29 13.11 -20.03 8.36
N ARG A 30 13.97 -19.29 7.63
CA ARG A 30 15.40 -19.59 7.57
C ARG A 30 16.07 -19.55 8.95
N GLN A 31 15.72 -18.56 9.78
CA GLN A 31 16.27 -18.44 11.13
C GLN A 31 15.87 -19.61 12.05
N LEU A 32 14.64 -20.12 11.90
CA LEU A 32 14.09 -21.18 12.74
C LEU A 32 14.27 -22.60 12.15
N GLY A 33 14.92 -22.73 11.00
CA GLY A 33 15.04 -24.00 10.27
C GLY A 33 13.70 -24.56 9.80
N LEU A 34 12.74 -23.68 9.48
CA LEU A 34 11.36 -24.02 9.16
C LEU A 34 10.96 -23.56 7.76
N SER A 35 9.98 -24.28 7.18
CA SER A 35 9.33 -23.81 5.97
C SER A 35 8.60 -22.48 6.21
N ARG A 36 8.54 -21.66 5.17
CA ARG A 36 7.78 -20.40 5.19
C ARG A 36 6.32 -20.61 5.61
N ASN A 37 5.67 -21.65 5.10
CA ASN A 37 4.24 -21.91 5.38
C ASN A 37 4.00 -22.25 6.85
N THR A 38 4.87 -23.05 7.45
CA THR A 38 4.81 -23.40 8.88
C THR A 38 4.88 -22.15 9.76
N VAL A 39 5.74 -21.19 9.40
CA VAL A 39 5.87 -19.93 10.15
C VAL A 39 4.68 -19.01 9.90
N ILE A 40 4.11 -18.97 8.68
CA ILE A 40 2.91 -18.18 8.38
C ILE A 40 1.72 -18.64 9.23
N GLU A 41 1.47 -19.94 9.28
CA GLU A 41 0.37 -20.51 10.05
C GLU A 41 0.54 -20.21 11.54
N ARG A 42 1.76 -20.37 12.07
CA ARG A 42 2.03 -20.07 13.47
C ARG A 42 1.92 -18.57 13.77
N GLY A 43 2.52 -17.74 12.93
CA GLY A 43 2.48 -16.28 13.08
C GLY A 43 1.07 -15.71 13.07
N ARG A 44 0.16 -16.29 12.27
CA ARG A 44 -1.27 -15.96 12.29
C ARG A 44 -1.93 -16.29 13.62
N ARG A 45 -1.64 -17.46 14.20
CA ARG A 45 -2.16 -17.85 15.53
C ARG A 45 -1.64 -16.95 16.66
N LEU A 46 -0.44 -16.39 16.49
CA LEU A 46 0.18 -15.45 17.43
C LEU A 46 -0.22 -13.99 17.20
N ASN A 47 -1.01 -13.68 16.16
CA ASN A 47 -1.29 -12.31 15.71
C ASN A 47 -0.02 -11.48 15.48
N ALA A 48 1.07 -12.11 15.02
CA ALA A 48 2.33 -11.42 14.74
C ALA A 48 2.17 -10.53 13.48
N ALA A 49 2.08 -9.21 13.70
CA ALA A 49 1.86 -8.22 12.65
C ALA A 49 3.16 -7.51 12.25
N LEU A 50 3.23 -7.08 10.99
CA LEU A 50 4.22 -6.07 10.57
C LEU A 50 3.88 -4.73 11.25
N PRO A 51 4.88 -3.90 11.56
CA PRO A 51 4.62 -2.50 11.84
C PRO A 51 3.91 -1.88 10.63
N LEU A 52 2.91 -1.03 10.90
CA LEU A 52 2.24 -0.26 9.85
C LEU A 52 3.30 0.52 9.09
N ARG A 53 3.48 0.21 7.80
CA ARG A 53 4.29 1.06 6.93
C ARG A 53 3.50 2.35 6.72
N PRO A 54 4.13 3.53 6.82
CA PRO A 54 3.47 4.75 6.38
C PRO A 54 3.03 4.53 4.94
N VAL A 55 1.74 4.73 4.68
CA VAL A 55 1.21 4.69 3.32
C VAL A 55 1.85 5.86 2.60
N THR A 56 2.82 5.58 1.73
CA THR A 56 3.24 6.57 0.75
C THR A 56 2.06 6.76 -0.18
N VAL A 57 1.25 7.80 0.07
CA VAL A 57 0.24 8.23 -0.89
C VAL A 57 1.02 8.60 -2.13
N MET A 58 0.99 7.74 -3.15
CA MET A 58 1.43 8.12 -4.48
C MET A 58 0.51 9.26 -4.88
N LYS A 59 1.03 10.49 -4.84
CA LYS A 59 0.38 11.61 -5.53
C LYS A 59 0.09 11.13 -6.95
N SER A 60 -1.17 11.18 -7.35
CA SER A 60 -1.56 10.92 -8.73
C SER A 60 -0.72 11.81 -9.64
N ARG A 61 -0.15 11.22 -10.68
CA ARG A 61 0.68 11.91 -11.69
C ARG A 61 -0.04 13.12 -12.29
N ASP A 62 -1.37 13.14 -12.21
CA ASP A 62 -2.23 14.17 -12.75
C ASP A 62 -2.20 15.47 -11.93
N GLU A 63 -1.85 15.42 -10.63
CA GLU A 63 -1.90 16.58 -9.71
C GLU A 63 -0.65 17.47 -9.84
N ASP A 64 0.56 16.90 -9.84
CA ASP A 64 1.81 17.68 -9.86
C ASP A 64 2.09 18.34 -11.23
N GLY A 65 1.35 17.99 -12.28
CA GLY A 65 1.55 18.51 -13.64
C GLY A 65 0.56 19.59 -14.08
N LEU A 66 -0.46 19.92 -13.26
CA LEU A 66 -1.51 20.87 -13.65
C LEU A 66 -0.99 22.31 -13.76
N ASP A 67 -0.02 22.67 -12.90
CA ASP A 67 0.58 24.01 -12.84
C ASP A 67 1.85 24.17 -13.70
N ASP A 68 2.32 23.12 -14.39
CA ASP A 68 3.47 23.21 -15.30
C ASP A 68 3.03 23.79 -16.65
N PRO A 69 3.50 24.98 -17.07
CA PRO A 69 3.15 25.57 -18.36
C PRO A 69 3.57 24.71 -19.57
N ASN A 70 4.52 23.78 -19.37
CA ASN A 70 5.06 22.93 -20.43
C ASN A 70 4.46 21.51 -20.46
N ARG A 71 3.44 21.21 -19.65
CA ARG A 71 2.82 19.87 -19.65
C ARG A 71 2.10 19.59 -20.98
N PRO A 72 2.07 18.32 -21.44
CA PRO A 72 1.25 17.95 -22.58
C PRO A 72 -0.24 18.17 -22.29
N SER A 73 -1.01 18.51 -23.33
CA SER A 73 -2.45 18.74 -23.22
C SER A 73 -3.19 17.53 -22.64
N LEU A 74 -4.25 17.81 -21.87
CA LEU A 74 -5.16 16.78 -21.36
C LEU A 74 -5.83 16.02 -22.52
N ARG A 75 -6.15 14.74 -22.31
CA ARG A 75 -6.89 13.93 -23.29
C ARG A 75 -8.28 14.51 -23.51
N ALA A 76 -8.81 14.35 -24.73
CA ALA A 76 -10.20 14.69 -25.02
C ALA A 76 -11.15 13.93 -24.07
N GLY A 77 -12.14 14.63 -23.51
CA GLY A 77 -13.09 14.07 -22.55
C GLY A 77 -12.57 13.99 -21.11
N HIS A 78 -11.41 14.58 -20.81
CA HIS A 78 -10.93 14.67 -19.43
C HIS A 78 -11.91 15.51 -18.59
N PRO A 79 -12.31 15.08 -17.36
CA PRO A 79 -13.30 15.79 -16.55
C PRO A 79 -12.98 17.28 -16.36
N LEU A 80 -11.70 17.63 -16.15
CA LEU A 80 -11.26 19.03 -16.06
C LEU A 80 -11.47 19.83 -17.34
N THR A 81 -11.24 19.25 -18.52
CA THR A 81 -11.49 19.95 -19.80
C THR A 81 -12.98 20.20 -20.02
N TRP A 82 -13.82 19.26 -19.58
CA TRP A 82 -15.27 19.42 -19.66
C TRP A 82 -15.77 20.45 -18.64
N GLY A 83 -15.26 20.39 -17.41
CA GLY A 83 -15.57 21.36 -16.36
C GLY A 83 -15.30 22.80 -16.80
N LEU A 84 -14.13 23.10 -17.36
CA LEU A 84 -13.83 24.46 -17.84
C LEU A 84 -14.79 24.97 -18.93
N LEU A 85 -15.34 24.09 -19.76
CA LEU A 85 -16.31 24.45 -20.80
C LEU A 85 -17.70 24.71 -20.23
N THR A 86 -18.07 24.01 -19.15
CA THR A 86 -19.43 24.04 -18.60
C THR A 86 -19.59 24.91 -17.36
N ASP A 87 -18.49 25.24 -16.69
CA ASP A 87 -18.48 25.97 -15.41
C ASP A 87 -18.35 27.48 -15.59
N ALA A 88 -18.17 27.96 -16.82
CA ALA A 88 -18.28 29.38 -17.12
C ALA A 88 -19.75 29.82 -16.96
N PRO A 89 -20.06 30.83 -16.12
CA PRO A 89 -21.39 31.43 -16.16
C PRO A 89 -21.60 32.00 -17.57
N PHE A 90 -22.77 31.73 -18.15
CA PHE A 90 -23.18 32.31 -19.43
C PHE A 90 -22.94 33.83 -19.39
N PRO A 91 -22.30 34.44 -20.40
CA PRO A 91 -22.26 35.89 -20.48
C PRO A 91 -23.70 36.38 -20.63
N GLU A 92 -24.25 36.98 -19.58
CA GLU A 92 -25.48 37.78 -19.70
C GLU A 92 -25.16 38.89 -20.70
N GLY A 93 -25.82 38.86 -21.85
CA GLY A 93 -25.62 39.87 -22.88
C GLY A 93 -25.96 41.24 -22.30
N GLU A 94 -25.04 42.20 -22.43
CA GLU A 94 -25.36 43.61 -22.21
C GLU A 94 -26.49 43.99 -23.18
N GLU A 95 -27.68 44.27 -22.63
CA GLU A 95 -28.74 44.95 -23.38
C GLU A 95 -28.21 46.33 -23.82
N ALA A 96 -28.22 46.56 -25.14
CA ALA A 96 -27.96 47.85 -25.76
C ALA A 96 -29.27 48.45 -26.29
#